data_AF-E9BF02-F1
#
_entry.id   AF-E9BF02-F1
#
_cell.length_a   1.000
_cell.length_b   1.000
_cell.length_c   1.000
_cell.angle_alpha   90.00
_cell.angle_beta   90.00
_cell.angle_gamma   90.00
#
_symmetry.space_group_name_H-M   'P 1'
#
loop_
_entity.id
_entity.type
_entity.pdbx_description
1 polymer ?
#
loop_
_entity_poly.entity_id
_entity_poly.type
_entity_poly.pdbx_seq_one_letter_code
_entity_poly.pdbx_strand_id
1 'polypeptide(L)'
;MPFREHTCDPDALYYISASCSGPATVSIAHVTPNAVTTVAGQWDSNVGAPDSPLWRNNPQFFLSPVEAMEVTITLRTAHPTSGVRGFTVHNTQRCSSFLTFELATVVASAAADAVGGVPTCVVRLAGMKERRGMPYVVVPYSSGGAEDFSVEVTANRSVQLRPIDPRLDWHRVRQNVSISAEKGNAGGSLAFPSWRFNTQMALTFPVEREGRLFISARRLRSADPRVKVGMVLMRSCRTVSGGYRRLLVYAEADIVARSSERAGGEATLATEVNLSAGQGALVLLVHADQPYKEAEVEVSVYSAATVEVQPVVEWTKVLWEEGSWELGTTAGGSRTHFANWINNPFYGLSVIRSTKVVVLLLQYPRDREHPKVRRYGQKKAFLPPPIEFKERCTAIELSIVKYDKDLSEVASVNAGTAAEAYLVTELLPDQPYLLVPCTSEPQHDGDFKLFVFADHPIDLFEAEKPRLPYV
;
A
#
# COMPACT_ATOMS: atom_id res chain seq x y z
N MET A 1 -48.88 17.38 19.06
CA MET A 1 -47.99 17.33 20.24
C MET A 1 -48.85 17.56 21.46
N PRO A 2 -49.03 16.59 22.38
CA PRO A 2 -50.00 16.74 23.45
C PRO A 2 -49.46 17.46 24.70
N PHE A 3 -48.18 17.83 24.75
CA PHE A 3 -47.62 18.59 25.86
C PHE A 3 -46.80 19.76 25.31
N ARG A 4 -47.32 20.98 25.46
CA ARG A 4 -46.52 22.21 25.41
C ARG A 4 -46.22 22.56 26.86
N GLU A 5 -44.95 22.53 27.25
CA GLU A 5 -44.54 23.01 28.57
C GLU A 5 -44.89 24.50 28.70
N HIS A 6 -45.80 24.82 29.62
CA HIS A 6 -46.01 26.18 30.07
C HIS A 6 -44.96 26.51 31.13
N THR A 7 -43.87 27.13 30.73
CA THR A 7 -42.71 27.45 31.60
C THR A 7 -43.00 28.52 32.67
N CYS A 8 -44.17 29.16 32.65
CA CYS A 8 -44.50 30.29 33.52
C CYS A 8 -45.51 29.98 34.63
N ASP A 9 -46.04 28.76 34.70
CA ASP A 9 -47.04 28.38 35.71
C ASP A 9 -46.75 26.99 36.29
N PRO A 10 -46.17 26.91 37.51
CA PRO A 10 -45.88 25.65 38.18
C PRO A 10 -47.15 24.89 38.61
N ASP A 11 -48.33 25.51 38.57
CA ASP A 11 -49.62 24.93 38.99
C ASP A 11 -50.53 24.57 37.80
N ALA A 12 -50.00 24.52 36.58
CA ALA A 12 -50.77 24.16 35.39
C ALA A 12 -51.37 22.75 35.49
N LEU A 13 -52.71 22.66 35.51
CA LEU A 13 -53.46 21.42 35.53
C LEU A 13 -53.49 20.77 34.14
N TYR A 14 -52.93 19.57 34.02
CA TYR A 14 -53.03 18.74 32.81
C TYR A 14 -54.09 17.65 32.99
N TYR A 15 -55.05 17.59 32.07
CA TYR A 15 -56.06 16.52 32.04
C TYR A 15 -55.60 15.40 31.11
N ILE A 16 -55.35 14.22 31.68
CA ILE A 16 -55.05 13.00 30.92
C ILE A 16 -56.31 12.15 30.88
N SER A 17 -56.86 11.89 29.69
CA SER A 17 -57.96 10.93 29.52
C SER A 17 -57.44 9.67 28.82
N ALA A 18 -57.80 8.51 29.36
CA ALA A 18 -57.50 7.21 28.77
C ALA A 18 -58.80 6.40 28.69
N SER A 19 -59.11 5.91 27.49
CA SER A 19 -60.28 5.05 27.23
C SER A 19 -59.79 3.62 27.00
N CYS A 20 -60.28 2.69 27.83
CA CYS A 20 -59.97 1.26 27.74
C CYS A 20 -61.28 0.45 27.75
N SER A 21 -61.33 -0.63 26.98
CA SER A 21 -62.51 -1.49 26.82
C SER A 21 -62.69 -2.51 27.95
N GLY A 22 -61.85 -2.46 28.99
CA GLY A 22 -61.87 -3.33 30.17
C GLY A 22 -61.18 -2.66 31.36
N PRO A 23 -61.11 -3.30 32.54
CA PRO A 23 -60.45 -2.72 33.71
C PRO A 23 -58.97 -2.47 33.42
N ALA A 24 -58.55 -1.20 33.44
CA ALA A 24 -57.17 -0.80 33.26
C ALA A 24 -56.69 0.06 34.43
N THR A 25 -55.44 -0.16 34.84
CA THR A 25 -54.75 0.69 35.80
C THR A 25 -53.87 1.67 35.03
N VAL A 26 -54.11 2.96 35.23
CA VAL A 26 -53.25 4.03 34.68
C VAL A 26 -52.23 4.41 35.73
N SER A 27 -50.96 4.10 35.48
CA SER A 27 -49.84 4.56 36.32
C SER A 27 -49.12 5.71 35.64
N ILE A 28 -49.01 6.85 36.33
CA ILE A 28 -48.19 7.98 35.89
C ILE A 28 -46.86 7.88 36.60
N ALA A 29 -45.77 7.74 35.83
CA ALA A 29 -44.42 7.74 36.37
C ALA A 29 -43.72 9.05 36.00
N HIS A 30 -42.97 9.63 36.94
CA HIS A 30 -42.13 10.78 36.68
C HIS A 30 -41.04 10.39 35.66
N VAL A 31 -41.09 10.97 34.47
CA VAL A 31 -40.06 10.76 33.45
C VAL A 31 -38.94 11.75 33.71
N THR A 32 -37.72 11.25 33.89
CA THR A 32 -36.53 12.11 33.96
C THR A 32 -36.43 12.91 32.66
N PRO A 33 -36.26 14.24 32.70
CA PRO A 33 -36.10 15.05 31.50
C PRO A 33 -34.99 14.47 30.63
N ASN A 34 -35.21 14.49 29.31
CA ASN A 34 -34.17 14.04 28.39
C ASN A 34 -32.94 14.93 28.54
N ALA A 35 -31.78 14.32 28.75
CA ALA A 35 -30.51 14.99 28.69
C ALA A 35 -30.03 15.03 27.23
N VAL A 36 -29.47 16.16 26.83
CA VAL A 36 -28.84 16.35 25.51
C VAL A 36 -27.33 16.38 25.71
N THR A 37 -26.61 15.53 24.99
CA THR A 37 -25.14 15.56 24.90
C THR A 37 -24.76 15.96 23.49
N THR A 38 -23.95 17.00 23.36
CA THR A 38 -23.56 17.55 22.06
C THR A 38 -22.04 17.52 21.91
N VAL A 39 -21.57 17.12 20.73
CA VAL A 39 -20.17 17.25 20.33
C VAL A 39 -20.08 18.04 19.04
N ALA A 40 -19.14 18.97 18.98
CA ALA A 40 -18.81 19.68 17.75
C ALA A 40 -17.76 18.89 16.94
N GLY A 41 -17.81 19.04 15.63
CA GLY A 41 -16.82 18.48 14.72
C GLY A 41 -16.72 19.33 13.46
N GLN A 42 -15.70 19.02 12.65
CA GLN A 42 -15.45 19.68 11.39
C GLN A 42 -15.09 18.62 10.35
N TRP A 43 -15.74 18.68 9.19
CA TRP A 43 -15.30 17.93 8.03
C TRP A 43 -14.19 18.70 7.33
N ASP A 44 -13.15 18.00 6.89
CA ASP A 44 -12.13 18.55 6.00
C ASP A 44 -12.53 18.34 4.52
N SER A 45 -11.66 18.72 3.58
CA SER A 45 -11.90 18.52 2.15
C SER A 45 -11.71 17.06 1.68
N ASN A 46 -11.28 16.17 2.56
CA ASN A 46 -10.94 14.78 2.28
C ASN A 46 -11.90 13.80 2.97
N VAL A 47 -13.14 14.21 3.22
CA VAL A 47 -14.23 13.37 3.75
C VAL A 47 -15.05 12.71 2.63
N GLY A 48 -15.93 11.76 2.99
CA GLY A 48 -16.81 11.16 2.00
C GLY A 48 -17.95 10.33 2.60
N ALA A 49 -18.99 10.15 1.79
CA ALA A 49 -20.11 9.26 2.09
C ALA A 49 -19.69 7.77 2.19
N PRO A 50 -20.53 6.86 2.70
CA PRO A 50 -20.20 5.44 2.90
C PRO A 50 -19.62 4.67 1.70
N ASP A 51 -19.97 5.08 0.49
CA ASP A 51 -19.48 4.53 -0.78
C ASP A 51 -18.12 5.11 -1.21
N SER A 52 -17.66 6.17 -0.56
CA SER A 52 -16.41 6.87 -0.88
C SER A 52 -15.21 6.25 -0.16
N PRO A 53 -14.05 6.12 -0.83
CA PRO A 53 -12.79 5.76 -0.16
C PRO A 53 -12.40 6.76 0.94
N LEU A 54 -12.89 8.00 0.85
CA LEU A 54 -12.60 9.05 1.81
C LEU A 54 -13.37 8.91 3.14
N TRP A 55 -14.27 7.92 3.24
CA TRP A 55 -15.09 7.70 4.43
C TRP A 55 -14.26 7.57 5.72
N ARG A 56 -13.06 6.99 5.65
CA ARG A 56 -12.17 6.79 6.81
C ARG A 56 -11.55 8.06 7.39
N ASN A 57 -11.63 9.15 6.64
CA ASN A 57 -11.18 10.47 7.07
C ASN A 57 -12.31 11.25 7.76
N ASN A 58 -13.55 10.77 7.73
CA ASN A 58 -14.63 11.37 8.52
C ASN A 58 -14.24 11.39 10.01
N PRO A 59 -14.61 12.44 10.75
CA PRO A 59 -14.53 12.43 12.20
C PRO A 59 -15.34 11.25 12.78
N GLN A 60 -14.83 10.65 13.84
CA GLN A 60 -15.49 9.52 14.51
C GLN A 60 -15.54 9.73 16.01
N PHE A 61 -16.65 9.34 16.62
CA PHE A 61 -16.93 9.59 18.03
C PHE A 61 -17.35 8.29 18.73
N PHE A 62 -16.88 8.09 19.96
CA PHE A 62 -17.39 7.03 20.82
C PHE A 62 -18.70 7.46 21.47
N LEU A 63 -19.73 6.64 21.29
CA LEU A 63 -21.03 6.75 21.92
C LEU A 63 -21.22 5.63 22.95
N SER A 64 -21.32 5.97 24.23
CA SER A 64 -21.32 5.02 25.34
C SER A 64 -22.57 5.19 26.21
N PRO A 65 -23.67 4.45 25.92
CA PRO A 65 -24.85 4.41 26.77
C PRO A 65 -24.56 3.66 28.08
N VAL A 66 -24.91 4.21 29.23
CA VAL A 66 -24.64 3.57 30.54
C VAL A 66 -25.36 2.22 30.67
N GLU A 67 -26.56 2.11 30.12
CA GLU A 67 -27.40 0.91 30.08
C GLU A 67 -28.21 0.85 28.78
N ALA A 68 -28.99 -0.21 28.58
CA ALA A 68 -29.84 -0.33 27.40
C ALA A 68 -30.90 0.78 27.38
N MET A 69 -30.89 1.61 26.34
CA MET A 69 -31.79 2.76 26.23
C MET A 69 -32.09 3.12 24.78
N GLU A 70 -33.17 3.86 24.58
CA GLU A 70 -33.47 4.52 23.32
C GLU A 70 -32.78 5.89 23.29
N VAL A 71 -32.10 6.17 22.18
CA VAL A 71 -31.44 7.46 21.95
C VAL A 71 -31.90 8.05 20.63
N THR A 72 -32.08 9.37 20.62
CA THR A 72 -32.29 10.15 19.40
C THR A 72 -30.98 10.81 19.03
N ILE A 73 -30.49 10.56 17.83
CA ILE A 73 -29.25 11.13 17.32
C ILE A 73 -29.61 12.08 16.19
N THR A 74 -29.09 13.31 16.26
CA THR A 74 -29.36 14.38 15.30
C THR A 74 -28.03 14.97 14.84
N LEU A 75 -27.84 15.12 13.53
CA LEU A 75 -26.70 15.82 12.95
C LEU A 75 -27.15 17.21 12.50
N ARG A 76 -26.52 18.26 13.04
CA ARG A 76 -26.77 19.65 12.65
C ARG A 76 -25.55 20.26 12.00
N THR A 77 -25.79 21.22 11.13
CA THR A 77 -24.77 22.05 10.51
C THR A 77 -25.16 23.51 10.64
N ALA A 78 -24.18 24.41 10.67
CA ALA A 78 -24.44 25.84 10.83
C ALA A 78 -25.11 26.43 9.57
N HIS A 79 -24.85 25.86 8.39
CA HIS A 79 -25.33 26.38 7.12
C HIS A 79 -26.07 25.31 6.30
N PRO A 80 -27.14 25.69 5.59
CA PRO A 80 -27.67 24.86 4.52
C PRO A 80 -26.65 24.84 3.38
N THR A 81 -26.20 23.65 3.01
CA THR A 81 -25.23 23.39 1.95
C THR A 81 -25.75 22.26 1.07
N SER A 82 -25.34 22.25 -0.20
CA SER A 82 -25.69 21.20 -1.15
C SER A 82 -24.84 19.94 -0.91
N GLY A 83 -25.47 18.77 -1.00
CA GLY A 83 -24.81 17.47 -0.85
C GLY A 83 -25.52 16.54 0.14
N VAL A 84 -25.19 15.26 0.06
CA VAL A 84 -25.67 14.22 0.97
C VAL A 84 -24.92 14.35 2.29
N ARG A 85 -25.67 14.50 3.38
CA ARG A 85 -25.11 14.51 4.73
C ARG A 85 -25.83 13.49 5.59
N GLY A 86 -25.10 12.89 6.51
CA GLY A 86 -25.68 11.89 7.35
C GLY A 86 -24.71 11.40 8.40
N PHE A 87 -25.14 10.39 9.13
CA PHE A 87 -24.28 9.68 10.04
C PHE A 87 -24.64 8.21 10.07
N THR A 88 -23.68 7.40 10.47
CA THR A 88 -23.83 5.98 10.71
C THR A 88 -23.39 5.67 12.13
N VAL A 89 -24.07 4.74 12.77
CA VAL A 89 -23.75 4.26 14.11
C VAL A 89 -23.34 2.80 13.96
N HIS A 90 -22.12 2.49 14.38
CA HIS A 90 -21.51 1.19 14.21
C HIS A 90 -21.35 0.47 15.54
N ASN A 91 -21.68 -0.82 15.54
CA ASN A 91 -21.31 -1.73 16.60
C ASN A 91 -19.80 -1.97 16.53
N THR A 92 -19.05 -1.38 17.47
CA THR A 92 -17.62 -1.63 17.53
C THR A 92 -17.31 -2.99 18.12
N GLN A 93 -16.25 -3.59 17.61
CA GLN A 93 -15.59 -4.75 18.23
C GLN A 93 -14.25 -4.35 18.88
N ARG A 94 -13.80 -3.11 18.67
CA ARG A 94 -12.46 -2.63 18.99
C ARG A 94 -12.51 -1.16 19.42
N CYS A 95 -11.56 -0.72 20.23
CA CYS A 95 -11.48 0.67 20.67
C CYS A 95 -10.70 1.56 19.69
N SER A 96 -10.97 1.50 18.38
CA SER A 96 -10.31 2.30 17.33
C SER A 96 -11.33 2.80 16.31
N SER A 97 -10.97 3.77 15.47
CA SER A 97 -11.84 4.20 14.38
C SER A 97 -12.04 3.08 13.34
N PHE A 98 -13.13 3.16 12.57
CA PHE A 98 -13.34 2.33 11.39
C PHE A 98 -12.57 2.92 10.19
N LEU A 99 -11.91 2.06 9.40
CA LEU A 99 -11.18 2.47 8.20
C LEU A 99 -11.89 2.11 6.89
N THR A 100 -12.85 1.20 6.99
CA THR A 100 -13.68 0.70 5.89
C THR A 100 -15.12 0.73 6.33
N PHE A 101 -16.00 1.19 5.45
CA PHE A 101 -17.42 1.13 5.70
C PHE A 101 -17.90 -0.32 5.56
N GLU A 102 -18.46 -0.86 6.64
CA GLU A 102 -18.97 -2.23 6.69
C GLU A 102 -20.44 -2.21 7.10
N LEU A 103 -21.34 -2.41 6.13
CA LEU A 103 -22.79 -2.33 6.36
C LEU A 103 -23.28 -3.27 7.48
N ALA A 104 -22.65 -4.45 7.62
CA ALA A 104 -22.98 -5.42 8.65
C ALA A 104 -22.75 -4.92 10.09
N THR A 105 -21.96 -3.86 10.27
CA THR A 105 -21.68 -3.26 11.58
C THR A 105 -22.64 -2.13 11.91
N VAL A 106 -23.42 -1.63 10.94
CA VAL A 106 -24.33 -0.49 11.12
C VAL A 106 -25.53 -0.93 11.95
N VAL A 107 -25.79 -0.24 13.05
CA VAL A 107 -26.97 -0.43 13.91
C VAL A 107 -28.01 0.68 13.73
N ALA A 108 -27.58 1.84 13.22
CA ALA A 108 -28.47 2.93 12.85
C ALA A 108 -27.79 3.82 11.81
N SER A 109 -28.60 4.50 10.99
CA SER A 109 -28.13 5.52 10.07
C SER A 109 -29.22 6.52 9.77
N ALA A 110 -28.85 7.76 9.51
CA ALA A 110 -29.74 8.77 8.94
C ALA A 110 -28.99 9.57 7.89
N ALA A 111 -29.67 9.91 6.80
CA ALA A 111 -29.16 10.77 5.75
C ALA A 111 -30.21 11.81 5.36
N ALA A 112 -29.76 12.97 4.90
CA ALA A 112 -30.58 13.99 4.28
C ALA A 112 -29.91 14.47 3.00
N ASP A 113 -30.68 14.41 1.91
CA ASP A 113 -30.24 14.82 0.57
C ASP A 113 -30.87 16.16 0.17
N ALA A 114 -31.89 16.59 0.92
CA ALA A 114 -32.59 17.85 0.72
C ALA A 114 -31.86 19.00 1.44
N VAL A 115 -31.80 20.17 0.80
CA VAL A 115 -31.23 21.38 1.39
C VAL A 115 -31.97 21.72 2.69
N GLY A 116 -31.24 21.78 3.80
CA GLY A 116 -31.79 22.05 5.13
C GLY A 116 -32.43 20.84 5.83
N GLY A 117 -32.38 19.64 5.24
CA GLY A 117 -32.76 18.42 5.94
C GLY A 117 -31.80 18.14 7.10
N VAL A 118 -32.35 17.75 8.25
CA VAL A 118 -31.60 17.45 9.47
C VAL A 118 -31.61 15.94 9.68
N PRO A 119 -30.52 15.21 9.36
CA PRO A 119 -30.47 13.77 9.57
C PRO A 119 -30.73 13.45 11.04
N THR A 120 -31.79 12.67 11.30
CA THR A 120 -32.22 12.29 12.64
C THR A 120 -32.67 10.84 12.65
N CYS A 121 -32.24 10.05 13.62
CA CYS A 121 -32.81 8.72 13.85
C CYS A 121 -32.99 8.43 15.35
N VAL A 122 -33.95 7.58 15.64
CA VAL A 122 -34.15 6.99 16.97
C VAL A 122 -33.68 5.54 16.92
N VAL A 123 -32.84 5.14 17.86
CA VAL A 123 -32.31 3.77 17.94
C VAL A 123 -32.21 3.30 19.38
N ARG A 124 -32.53 2.02 19.60
CA ARG A 124 -32.27 1.35 20.87
C ARG A 124 -30.85 0.79 20.90
N LEU A 125 -30.05 1.23 21.85
CA LEU A 125 -28.66 0.81 22.02
C LEU A 125 -28.51 -0.01 23.30
N ALA A 126 -27.64 -1.02 23.27
CA ALA A 126 -27.26 -1.80 24.43
C ALA A 126 -26.28 -1.01 25.32
N GLY A 127 -26.34 -1.27 26.62
CA GLY A 127 -25.50 -0.57 27.60
C GLY A 127 -24.04 -1.01 27.58
N MET A 128 -23.14 -0.18 28.12
CA MET A 128 -21.71 -0.53 28.23
C MET A 128 -21.47 -1.84 28.99
N LYS A 129 -22.27 -2.17 30.02
CA LYS A 129 -22.15 -3.46 30.73
C LYS A 129 -22.47 -4.65 29.83
N GLU A 130 -23.59 -4.59 29.11
CA GLU A 130 -24.00 -5.63 28.15
C GLU A 130 -22.98 -5.79 27.02
N ARG A 131 -22.34 -4.68 26.64
CA ARG A 131 -21.29 -4.63 25.62
C ARG A 131 -19.88 -4.81 26.16
N ARG A 132 -19.71 -5.28 27.40
CA ARG A 132 -18.39 -5.55 28.03
C ARG A 132 -17.42 -4.36 27.94
N GLY A 133 -17.93 -3.14 28.04
CA GLY A 133 -17.17 -1.90 27.99
C GLY A 133 -16.87 -1.37 26.58
N MET A 134 -17.43 -1.96 25.52
CA MET A 134 -17.20 -1.50 24.14
C MET A 134 -18.20 -0.41 23.72
N PRO A 135 -17.73 0.77 23.27
CA PRO A 135 -18.60 1.86 22.84
C PRO A 135 -19.19 1.62 21.43
N TYR A 136 -20.18 2.39 21.01
CA TYR A 136 -20.54 2.50 19.59
C TYR A 136 -19.62 3.53 18.92
N VAL A 137 -19.43 3.44 17.61
CA VAL A 137 -18.75 4.50 16.85
C VAL A 137 -19.77 5.23 16.00
N VAL A 138 -19.88 6.54 16.17
CA VAL A 138 -20.70 7.41 15.34
C VAL A 138 -19.79 8.07 14.31
N VAL A 139 -20.13 7.92 13.03
CA VAL A 139 -19.39 8.49 11.90
C VAL A 139 -20.31 9.45 11.14
N PRO A 140 -20.29 10.75 11.47
CA PRO A 140 -20.89 11.78 10.63
C PRO A 140 -20.11 11.92 9.33
N TYR A 141 -20.82 11.91 8.20
CA TYR A 141 -20.24 12.01 6.88
C TYR A 141 -20.92 13.11 6.06
N SER A 142 -20.17 13.62 5.09
CA SER A 142 -20.63 14.59 4.11
C SER A 142 -20.08 14.23 2.74
N SER A 143 -20.90 14.43 1.70
CA SER A 143 -20.42 14.53 0.32
C SER A 143 -20.10 15.97 -0.08
N GLY A 144 -20.42 16.94 0.79
CA GLY A 144 -20.04 18.35 0.67
C GLY A 144 -18.60 18.59 1.16
N GLY A 145 -18.06 19.76 0.83
CA GLY A 145 -16.71 20.15 1.25
C GLY A 145 -16.59 20.43 2.75
N ALA A 146 -15.51 21.11 3.14
CA ALA A 146 -15.22 21.42 4.53
C ALA A 146 -16.33 22.26 5.19
N GLU A 147 -16.82 21.82 6.34
CA GLU A 147 -17.93 22.45 7.05
C GLU A 147 -17.96 22.00 8.53
N ASP A 148 -18.42 22.90 9.40
CA ASP A 148 -18.64 22.62 10.82
C ASP A 148 -20.00 21.96 11.06
N PHE A 149 -20.02 20.99 11.97
CA PHE A 149 -21.23 20.28 12.37
C PHE A 149 -21.28 20.05 13.88
N SER A 150 -22.47 19.70 14.38
CA SER A 150 -22.65 19.14 15.71
C SER A 150 -23.47 17.86 15.65
N VAL A 151 -23.08 16.88 16.47
CA VAL A 151 -23.86 15.68 16.72
C VAL A 151 -24.50 15.81 18.08
N GLU A 152 -25.82 15.79 18.12
CA GLU A 152 -26.63 15.83 19.34
C GLU A 152 -27.18 14.44 19.61
N VAL A 153 -27.05 14.00 20.86
CA VAL A 153 -27.65 12.76 21.35
C VAL A 153 -28.57 13.09 22.51
N THR A 154 -29.85 12.79 22.33
CA THR A 154 -30.91 13.03 23.31
C THR A 154 -31.36 11.69 23.87
N ALA A 155 -31.34 11.56 25.19
CA ALA A 155 -31.77 10.34 25.88
C ALA A 155 -32.33 10.66 27.26
N ASN A 156 -33.20 9.79 27.80
CA ASN A 156 -33.76 9.93 29.14
C ASN A 156 -32.78 9.52 30.27
N ARG A 157 -31.57 9.08 29.91
CA ARG A 157 -30.51 8.65 30.82
C ARG A 157 -29.15 9.14 30.31
N SER A 158 -28.12 9.05 31.16
CA SER A 158 -26.78 9.54 30.82
C SER A 158 -26.14 8.72 29.68
N VAL A 159 -25.61 9.44 28.70
CA VAL A 159 -24.87 8.92 27.56
C VAL A 159 -23.59 9.73 27.40
N GLN A 160 -22.47 9.07 27.09
CA GLN A 160 -21.23 9.78 26.76
C GLN A 160 -21.04 9.79 25.25
N LEU A 161 -20.83 10.98 24.69
CA LEU A 161 -20.42 11.18 23.31
C LEU A 161 -19.10 11.96 23.33
N ARG A 162 -18.03 11.35 22.84
CA ARG A 162 -16.69 11.96 22.85
C ARG A 162 -15.89 11.62 21.59
N PRO A 163 -14.99 12.50 21.13
CA PRO A 163 -14.03 12.14 20.09
C PRO A 163 -13.22 10.92 20.51
N ILE A 164 -12.79 10.12 19.54
CA ILE A 164 -11.88 9.01 19.81
C ILE A 164 -10.52 9.60 20.24
N ASP A 165 -10.00 9.16 21.39
CA ASP A 165 -8.67 9.55 21.85
C ASP A 165 -7.62 9.08 20.83
N PRO A 166 -6.73 9.96 20.31
CA PRO A 166 -5.68 9.57 19.36
C PRO A 166 -4.81 8.40 19.83
N ARG A 167 -4.67 8.17 21.14
CA ARG A 167 -3.93 7.02 21.71
C ARG A 167 -4.68 5.69 21.58
N LEU A 168 -5.99 5.76 21.41
CA LEU A 168 -6.87 4.61 21.16
C LEU A 168 -7.11 4.43 19.65
N ASP A 169 -6.86 5.46 18.84
CA ASP A 169 -7.02 5.38 17.39
C ASP A 169 -5.80 4.76 16.68
N TRP A 170 -5.95 4.54 15.37
CA TRP A 170 -4.86 4.15 14.49
C TRP A 170 -3.76 5.22 14.46
N HIS A 171 -2.50 4.77 14.52
CA HIS A 171 -1.38 5.60 14.11
C HIS A 171 -1.45 5.84 12.60
N ARG A 172 -1.44 7.10 12.16
CA ARG A 172 -1.63 7.49 10.76
C ARG A 172 -0.37 8.16 10.21
N VAL A 173 0.10 7.71 9.06
CA VAL A 173 1.21 8.34 8.31
C VAL A 173 0.75 8.54 6.87
N ARG A 174 1.03 9.71 6.28
CA ARG A 174 0.77 9.99 4.86
C ARG A 174 2.06 10.28 4.13
N GLN A 175 2.21 9.75 2.92
CA GLN A 175 3.35 9.96 2.04
C GLN A 175 2.89 10.21 0.61
N ASN A 176 3.50 11.19 -0.06
CA ASN A 176 3.28 11.40 -1.48
C ASN A 176 4.35 10.67 -2.29
N VAL A 177 3.91 9.80 -3.19
CA VAL A 177 4.76 9.00 -4.07
C VAL A 177 4.52 9.41 -5.51
N SER A 178 5.59 9.80 -6.17
CA SER A 178 5.61 10.17 -7.58
C SER A 178 6.19 9.01 -8.38
N ILE A 179 5.39 8.42 -9.25
CA ILE A 179 5.80 7.40 -10.23
C ILE A 179 6.07 8.14 -11.53
N SER A 180 7.34 8.26 -11.91
CA SER A 180 7.76 9.06 -13.07
C SER A 180 8.97 8.44 -13.76
N ALA A 181 8.94 8.46 -15.09
CA ALA A 181 10.10 8.12 -15.91
C ALA A 181 11.26 9.09 -15.63
N GLU A 182 11.01 10.38 -15.40
CA GLU A 182 12.07 11.36 -15.11
C GLU A 182 12.89 10.97 -13.86
N LYS A 183 12.22 10.39 -12.86
CA LYS A 183 12.84 9.90 -11.62
C LYS A 183 13.42 8.48 -11.76
N GLY A 184 13.24 7.84 -12.91
CA GLY A 184 13.69 6.47 -13.17
C GLY A 184 12.94 5.42 -12.36
N ASN A 185 11.73 5.71 -11.88
CA ASN A 185 10.98 4.83 -10.97
C ASN A 185 9.62 4.38 -11.52
N ALA A 186 9.42 4.44 -12.84
CA ALA A 186 8.22 3.98 -13.52
C ALA A 186 8.33 2.51 -13.96
N GLY A 187 8.49 1.62 -12.98
CA GLY A 187 8.87 0.21 -13.16
C GLY A 187 7.73 -0.80 -13.30
N GLY A 188 6.47 -0.41 -13.18
CA GLY A 188 5.34 -1.36 -13.33
C GLY A 188 5.22 -2.39 -12.19
N SER A 189 4.30 -3.35 -12.32
CA SER A 189 4.05 -4.37 -11.29
C SER A 189 5.16 -5.43 -11.21
N LEU A 190 5.09 -6.31 -10.20
CA LEU A 190 6.03 -7.43 -10.02
C LEU A 190 6.10 -8.40 -11.22
N ALA A 191 5.15 -8.33 -12.15
CA ALA A 191 5.19 -9.09 -13.40
C ALA A 191 6.34 -8.64 -14.34
N PHE A 192 6.87 -7.44 -14.14
CA PHE A 192 7.90 -6.85 -14.99
C PHE A 192 9.21 -6.68 -14.21
N PRO A 193 10.37 -7.12 -14.74
CA PRO A 193 11.70 -6.90 -14.13
C PRO A 193 11.98 -5.50 -13.58
N SER A 194 11.34 -4.54 -14.24
CA SER A 194 11.35 -3.12 -13.95
C SER A 194 10.81 -2.74 -12.57
N TRP A 195 10.09 -3.63 -11.87
CA TRP A 195 9.54 -3.36 -10.54
C TRP A 195 10.59 -2.90 -9.53
N ARG A 196 11.83 -3.37 -9.66
CA ARG A 196 12.97 -3.06 -8.76
C ARG A 196 13.26 -1.57 -8.65
N PHE A 197 12.89 -0.82 -9.68
CA PHE A 197 13.17 0.61 -9.78
C PHE A 197 12.04 1.49 -9.25
N ASN A 198 10.86 0.91 -8.99
CA ASN A 198 9.76 1.65 -8.37
C ASN A 198 10.16 2.25 -7.01
N THR A 199 9.42 3.25 -6.56
CA THR A 199 9.58 3.77 -5.20
C THR A 199 9.32 2.65 -4.18
N GLN A 200 10.28 2.50 -3.27
CA GLN A 200 10.20 1.57 -2.15
C GLN A 200 10.36 2.36 -0.85
N MET A 201 9.54 2.03 0.14
CA MET A 201 9.60 2.64 1.47
C MET A 201 9.72 1.56 2.53
N ALA A 202 10.60 1.74 3.50
CA ALA A 202 10.70 0.89 4.67
C ALA A 202 9.70 1.34 5.74
N LEU A 203 8.96 0.37 6.28
CA LEU A 203 8.03 0.51 7.39
C LEU A 203 8.65 -0.19 8.61
N THR A 204 8.97 0.59 9.63
CA THR A 204 9.55 0.13 10.90
C THR A 204 8.59 0.33 12.06
N PHE A 205 8.71 -0.57 13.04
CA PHE A 205 7.85 -0.59 14.22
C PHE A 205 8.78 -0.49 15.44
N PRO A 206 9.09 0.72 15.93
CA PRO A 206 10.14 0.95 16.93
C PRO A 206 9.82 0.33 18.29
N VAL A 207 8.55 -0.04 18.53
CA VAL A 207 8.10 -0.74 19.73
C VAL A 207 7.54 -2.09 19.28
N GLU A 208 8.08 -3.18 19.84
CA GLU A 208 7.66 -4.55 19.57
C GLU A 208 6.15 -4.72 19.76
N ARG A 209 5.42 -4.92 18.67
CA ARG A 209 4.00 -5.30 18.72
C ARG A 209 3.60 -6.08 17.47
N GLU A 210 2.92 -7.20 17.70
CA GLU A 210 1.93 -7.70 16.76
C GLU A 210 0.88 -6.62 16.53
N GLY A 211 0.55 -6.37 15.27
CA GLY A 211 -0.31 -5.25 14.91
C GLY A 211 -1.10 -5.50 13.65
N ARG A 212 -2.18 -4.74 13.48
CA ARG A 212 -2.90 -4.67 12.21
C ARG A 212 -2.39 -3.47 11.43
N LEU A 213 -2.22 -3.70 10.13
CA LEU A 213 -1.76 -2.70 9.19
C LEU A 213 -2.79 -2.59 8.06
N PHE A 214 -3.23 -1.36 7.82
CA PHE A 214 -4.04 -1.01 6.67
C PHE A 214 -3.32 0.09 5.89
N ILE A 215 -3.14 -0.11 4.60
CA ILE A 215 -2.47 0.83 3.71
C ILE A 215 -3.41 1.13 2.55
N SER A 216 -3.54 2.39 2.19
CA SER A 216 -4.23 2.81 0.99
C SER A 216 -3.33 3.64 0.09
N ALA A 217 -3.44 3.44 -1.22
CA ALA A 217 -2.80 4.22 -2.26
C ALA A 217 -3.86 4.83 -3.16
N ARG A 218 -4.00 6.15 -3.09
CA ARG A 218 -4.94 6.94 -3.88
C ARG A 218 -4.20 7.68 -4.97
N ARG A 219 -4.58 7.44 -6.23
CA ARG A 219 -4.07 8.21 -7.36
C ARG A 219 -4.62 9.64 -7.29
N LEU A 220 -3.74 10.62 -7.14
CA LEU A 220 -4.07 12.04 -7.12
C LEU A 220 -4.12 12.62 -8.54
N ARG A 221 -3.11 12.31 -9.37
CA ARG A 221 -2.98 12.82 -10.74
C ARG A 221 -2.35 11.77 -11.64
N SER A 222 -2.77 11.74 -12.90
CA SER A 222 -2.16 10.96 -13.98
C SER A 222 -2.57 11.57 -15.32
N ALA A 223 -1.68 11.55 -16.30
CA ALA A 223 -2.01 11.94 -17.67
C ALA A 223 -2.95 10.93 -18.34
N ASP A 224 -2.82 9.64 -18.00
CA ASP A 224 -3.71 8.58 -18.49
C ASP A 224 -4.66 8.12 -17.35
N PRO A 225 -5.99 8.33 -17.47
CA PRO A 225 -6.95 7.93 -16.45
C PRO A 225 -7.07 6.41 -16.28
N ARG A 226 -6.51 5.61 -17.20
CA ARG A 226 -6.53 4.14 -17.14
C ARG A 226 -5.37 3.54 -16.34
N VAL A 227 -4.39 4.35 -15.93
CA VAL A 227 -3.27 3.88 -15.09
C VAL A 227 -3.81 3.29 -13.80
N LYS A 228 -3.59 2.00 -13.57
CA LYS A 228 -3.95 1.38 -12.30
C LYS A 228 -2.76 1.48 -11.37
N VAL A 229 -3.02 1.79 -10.11
CA VAL A 229 -1.98 1.84 -9.08
C VAL A 229 -2.13 0.60 -8.21
N GLY A 230 -1.01 0.04 -7.80
CA GLY A 230 -0.93 -1.11 -6.90
C GLY A 230 0.15 -0.93 -5.85
N MET A 231 0.07 -1.78 -4.83
CA MET A 231 1.01 -1.88 -3.73
C MET A 231 1.34 -3.34 -3.44
N VAL A 232 2.60 -3.57 -3.10
CA VAL A 232 3.07 -4.87 -2.58
C VAL A 232 3.84 -4.60 -1.30
N LEU A 233 3.47 -5.31 -0.23
CA LEU A 233 4.16 -5.26 1.05
C LEU A 233 5.00 -6.53 1.20
N MET A 234 6.31 -6.36 1.39
CA MET A 234 7.28 -7.45 1.48
C MET A 234 8.07 -7.39 2.78
N ARG A 235 8.55 -8.52 3.27
CA ARG A 235 9.53 -8.56 4.37
C ARG A 235 10.90 -8.14 3.84
N SER A 236 11.62 -7.34 4.61
CA SER A 236 13.01 -7.00 4.36
C SER A 236 13.90 -7.51 5.48
N CYS A 237 14.92 -8.27 5.09
CA CYS A 237 15.88 -8.88 6.00
C CYS A 237 17.21 -8.11 6.08
N ARG A 238 17.32 -6.92 5.44
CA ARG A 238 18.61 -6.25 5.23
C ARG A 238 18.66 -4.83 5.77
N THR A 239 19.09 -4.74 7.02
CA THR A 239 19.53 -3.48 7.64
C THR A 239 20.91 -3.10 7.08
N VAL A 240 21.06 -1.82 6.75
CA VAL A 240 22.32 -1.21 6.32
C VAL A 240 22.52 0.11 7.08
N SER A 241 23.72 0.69 7.01
CA SER A 241 23.94 2.01 7.61
C SER A 241 22.94 3.02 7.04
N GLY A 242 22.19 3.67 7.93
CA GLY A 242 21.15 4.65 7.57
C GLY A 242 19.75 4.08 7.29
N GLY A 243 19.51 2.78 7.40
CA GLY A 243 18.15 2.22 7.31
C GLY A 243 18.07 0.82 6.70
N TYR A 244 17.16 0.65 5.75
CA TYR A 244 16.88 -0.65 5.12
C TYR A 244 17.15 -0.59 3.63
N ARG A 245 17.85 -1.60 3.10
CA ARG A 245 18.28 -1.62 1.70
C ARG A 245 17.08 -1.81 0.76
N ARG A 246 17.13 -1.13 -0.40
CA ARG A 246 16.24 -1.40 -1.55
C ARG A 246 16.23 -2.90 -1.88
N LEU A 247 15.04 -3.48 -2.01
CA LEU A 247 14.85 -4.85 -2.48
C LEU A 247 15.08 -4.92 -3.99
N LEU A 248 15.96 -5.84 -4.37
CA LEU A 248 16.23 -6.22 -5.76
C LEU A 248 15.86 -7.67 -6.05
N VAL A 249 15.55 -8.44 -5.01
CA VAL A 249 15.19 -9.85 -5.10
C VAL A 249 14.12 -10.09 -4.04
N TYR A 250 13.22 -11.03 -4.32
CA TYR A 250 12.22 -11.50 -3.38
C TYR A 250 11.92 -12.97 -3.65
N ALA A 251 11.54 -13.69 -2.61
CA ALA A 251 10.82 -14.95 -2.71
C ALA A 251 9.31 -14.69 -2.55
N GLU A 252 8.45 -15.55 -3.11
CA GLU A 252 7.00 -15.44 -2.89
C GLU A 252 6.62 -15.47 -1.41
N ALA A 253 7.40 -16.18 -0.57
CA ALA A 253 7.21 -16.21 0.87
C ALA A 253 7.52 -14.87 1.58
N ASP A 254 8.28 -13.97 0.94
CA ASP A 254 8.57 -12.65 1.49
C ASP A 254 7.36 -11.70 1.36
N ILE A 255 6.39 -12.03 0.50
CA ILE A 255 5.25 -11.18 0.22
C ILE A 255 4.22 -11.35 1.32
N VAL A 256 4.04 -10.28 2.09
CA VAL A 256 3.06 -10.24 3.19
C VAL A 256 1.67 -10.01 2.64
N ALA A 257 1.53 -9.05 1.72
CA ALA A 257 0.25 -8.74 1.11
C ALA A 257 0.42 -8.00 -0.23
N ARG A 258 -0.59 -8.13 -1.10
CA ARG A 258 -0.69 -7.45 -2.39
C ARG A 258 -2.05 -6.77 -2.47
N SER A 259 -2.12 -5.54 -2.98
CA SER A 259 -3.39 -4.89 -3.30
C SER A 259 -3.96 -5.37 -4.64
N SER A 260 -5.27 -5.34 -4.82
CA SER A 260 -5.85 -5.45 -6.16
C SER A 260 -5.61 -4.16 -6.96
N GLU A 261 -5.04 -4.25 -8.15
CA GLU A 261 -4.89 -3.11 -9.06
C GLU A 261 -6.27 -2.67 -9.58
N ARG A 262 -6.67 -1.42 -9.29
CA ARG A 262 -7.97 -0.87 -9.72
C ARG A 262 -7.77 0.34 -10.62
N ALA A 263 -8.51 0.39 -11.73
CA ALA A 263 -8.53 1.56 -12.60
C ALA A 263 -9.32 2.70 -11.95
N GLY A 264 -8.78 3.92 -11.97
CA GLY A 264 -9.50 5.11 -11.52
C GLY A 264 -9.80 5.21 -10.03
N GLY A 265 -9.43 4.20 -9.23
CA GLY A 265 -9.77 4.09 -7.82
C GLY A 265 -8.58 4.05 -6.89
N GLU A 266 -8.88 3.86 -5.61
CA GLU A 266 -7.90 3.64 -4.55
C GLU A 266 -7.56 2.15 -4.46
N ALA A 267 -6.26 1.83 -4.36
CA ALA A 267 -5.78 0.50 -4.03
C ALA A 267 -5.64 0.38 -2.51
N THR A 268 -6.09 -0.72 -1.92
CA THR A 268 -6.01 -0.95 -0.48
C THR A 268 -5.34 -2.29 -0.17
N LEU A 269 -4.69 -2.34 0.98
CA LEU A 269 -4.02 -3.51 1.53
C LEU A 269 -4.36 -3.55 3.03
N ALA A 270 -4.99 -4.63 3.48
CA ALA A 270 -5.33 -4.84 4.88
C ALA A 270 -4.75 -6.19 5.32
N THR A 271 -3.84 -6.18 6.29
CA THR A 271 -3.19 -7.42 6.76
C THR A 271 -2.83 -7.32 8.24
N GLU A 272 -2.78 -8.47 8.91
CA GLU A 272 -2.13 -8.58 10.20
C GLU A 272 -0.62 -8.72 9.97
N VAL A 273 0.17 -7.99 10.75
CA VAL A 273 1.62 -8.04 10.71
C VAL A 273 2.13 -8.52 12.06
N ASN A 274 2.89 -9.61 12.03
CA ASN A 274 3.68 -10.06 13.15
C ASN A 274 5.15 -9.85 12.81
N LEU A 275 5.73 -8.86 13.48
CA LEU A 275 7.15 -8.58 13.44
C LEU A 275 7.68 -8.91 14.83
N SER A 276 8.28 -10.09 14.97
CA SER A 276 8.97 -10.42 16.21
C SER A 276 10.15 -9.48 16.41
N ALA A 277 10.57 -9.30 17.66
CA ALA A 277 11.81 -8.62 18.01
C ALA A 277 12.96 -9.05 17.07
N GLY A 278 13.58 -8.09 16.37
CA GLY A 278 14.68 -8.36 15.44
C GLY A 278 14.29 -8.80 14.01
N GLN A 279 13.00 -9.01 13.70
CA GLN A 279 12.54 -9.28 12.33
C GLN A 279 12.37 -7.99 11.52
N GLY A 280 13.50 -7.39 11.13
CA GLY A 280 13.61 -6.47 10.00
C GLY A 280 12.58 -5.34 9.86
N ALA A 281 12.46 -4.80 8.65
CA ALA A 281 11.39 -3.87 8.28
C ALA A 281 10.48 -4.54 7.25
N LEU A 282 9.29 -3.96 7.06
CA LEU A 282 8.52 -4.23 5.86
C LEU A 282 8.92 -3.23 4.77
N VAL A 283 8.93 -3.64 3.51
CA VAL A 283 9.14 -2.75 2.37
C VAL A 283 7.85 -2.66 1.58
N LEU A 284 7.32 -1.45 1.50
CA LEU A 284 6.18 -1.10 0.67
C LEU A 284 6.66 -0.66 -0.70
N LEU A 285 6.33 -1.45 -1.72
CA LEU A 285 6.50 -1.13 -3.12
C LEU A 285 5.21 -0.50 -3.63
N VAL A 286 5.30 0.70 -4.23
CA VAL A 286 4.18 1.37 -4.89
C VAL A 286 4.43 1.42 -6.38
N HIS A 287 3.48 0.97 -7.19
CA HIS A 287 3.69 0.79 -8.62
C HIS A 287 2.47 1.13 -9.46
N ALA A 288 2.69 1.38 -10.75
CA ALA A 288 1.66 1.31 -11.77
C ALA A 288 1.47 -0.14 -12.24
N ASP A 289 0.36 -0.47 -12.88
CA ASP A 289 0.11 -1.79 -13.46
C ASP A 289 1.13 -2.17 -14.53
N GLN A 290 1.54 -1.20 -15.36
CA GLN A 290 2.52 -1.40 -16.43
C GLN A 290 3.69 -0.42 -16.30
N PRO A 291 4.88 -0.78 -16.82
CA PRO A 291 6.02 0.13 -16.87
C PRO A 291 5.70 1.41 -17.65
N TYR A 292 6.37 2.50 -17.31
CA TYR A 292 6.30 3.82 -17.97
C TYR A 292 4.98 4.56 -17.82
N LYS A 293 4.00 3.98 -17.13
CA LYS A 293 2.82 4.71 -16.69
C LYS A 293 3.19 5.57 -15.50
N GLU A 294 2.86 6.86 -15.60
CA GLU A 294 3.19 7.86 -14.58
C GLU A 294 1.95 8.20 -13.76
N ALA A 295 2.14 8.43 -12.47
CA ALA A 295 1.09 8.82 -11.54
C ALA A 295 1.66 9.48 -10.29
N GLU A 296 0.93 10.47 -9.76
CA GLU A 296 1.10 10.97 -8.40
C GLU A 296 0.12 10.24 -7.48
N VAL A 297 0.64 9.67 -6.40
CA VAL A 297 -0.08 8.77 -5.50
C VAL A 297 0.09 9.25 -4.07
N GLU A 298 -1.02 9.41 -3.35
CA GLU A 298 -1.02 9.56 -1.90
C GLU A 298 -1.10 8.18 -1.25
N VAL A 299 -0.13 7.84 -0.43
CA VAL A 299 -0.09 6.63 0.37
C VAL A 299 -0.44 6.97 1.81
N SER A 300 -1.49 6.37 2.34
CA SER A 300 -1.89 6.49 3.75
C SER A 300 -1.69 5.16 4.46
N VAL A 301 -0.89 5.16 5.52
CA VAL A 301 -0.58 4.00 6.37
C VAL A 301 -1.30 4.18 7.70
N TYR A 302 -2.08 3.17 8.09
CA TYR A 302 -2.83 3.11 9.33
C TYR A 302 -2.39 1.85 10.09
N SER A 303 -1.85 2.04 11.29
CA SER A 303 -1.29 0.95 12.09
C SER A 303 -1.79 1.00 13.52
N ALA A 304 -2.09 -0.18 14.09
CA ALA A 304 -2.45 -0.29 15.51
C ALA A 304 -1.25 -0.01 16.44
N ALA A 305 -0.02 -0.19 15.93
CA ALA A 305 1.22 0.17 16.61
C ALA A 305 1.86 1.39 15.96
N THR A 306 2.72 2.11 16.68
CA THR A 306 3.53 3.19 16.10
C THR A 306 4.31 2.63 14.91
N VAL A 307 4.19 3.29 13.76
CA VAL A 307 4.90 2.92 12.53
C VAL A 307 5.65 4.14 12.01
N GLU A 308 6.90 3.92 11.65
CA GLU A 308 7.74 4.91 10.97
C GLU A 308 7.87 4.50 9.49
N VAL A 309 7.79 5.49 8.60
CA VAL A 309 7.88 5.27 7.16
C VAL A 309 9.01 6.12 6.62
N GLN A 310 10.00 5.48 6.00
CA GLN A 310 11.16 6.16 5.43
C GLN A 310 11.50 5.58 4.04
N PRO A 311 12.15 6.34 3.16
CA PRO A 311 12.69 5.80 1.92
C PRO A 311 13.69 4.66 2.21
N VAL A 312 13.75 3.67 1.32
CA VAL A 312 14.82 2.67 1.38
C VAL A 312 16.17 3.29 1.04
N VAL A 313 17.25 2.69 1.54
CA VAL A 313 18.62 3.05 1.21
C VAL A 313 18.96 2.43 -0.14
N GLU A 314 19.35 3.28 -1.09
CA GLU A 314 19.79 2.87 -2.43
C GLU A 314 21.10 2.09 -2.38
N TRP A 315 21.36 1.30 -3.42
CA TRP A 315 22.66 0.62 -3.58
C TRP A 315 23.76 1.63 -3.90
N THR A 316 24.91 1.50 -3.25
CA THR A 316 26.02 2.47 -3.35
C THR A 316 26.51 2.62 -4.78
N LYS A 317 26.55 1.51 -5.52
CA LYS A 317 26.97 1.45 -6.91
C LYS A 317 26.03 0.56 -7.72
N VAL A 318 25.66 1.08 -8.87
CA VAL A 318 24.91 0.36 -9.90
C VAL A 318 25.64 0.61 -11.20
N LEU A 319 26.31 -0.43 -11.71
CA LEU A 319 26.92 -0.42 -13.04
C LEU A 319 26.10 -1.30 -13.97
N TRP A 320 26.16 -1.02 -15.26
CA TRP A 320 25.48 -1.83 -16.25
C TRP A 320 26.20 -1.83 -17.59
N GLU A 321 26.03 -2.93 -18.32
CA GLU A 321 26.53 -3.10 -19.68
C GLU A 321 25.41 -3.57 -20.60
N GLU A 322 25.51 -3.19 -21.87
CA GLU A 322 24.68 -3.70 -22.97
C GLU A 322 25.46 -4.78 -23.72
N GLY A 323 24.76 -5.79 -24.24
CA GLY A 323 25.39 -6.85 -25.02
C GLY A 323 24.39 -7.58 -25.90
N SER A 324 24.91 -8.46 -26.75
CA SER A 324 24.13 -9.26 -27.68
C SER A 324 24.64 -10.69 -27.76
N TRP A 325 23.71 -11.64 -27.85
CA TRP A 325 23.95 -12.96 -28.40
C TRP A 325 23.64 -12.90 -29.89
N GLU A 326 24.65 -13.15 -30.70
CA GLU A 326 24.62 -13.07 -32.15
C GLU A 326 24.99 -14.42 -32.74
N LEU A 327 24.16 -14.86 -33.68
CA LEU A 327 24.30 -16.08 -34.44
C LEU A 327 25.65 -16.10 -35.15
N GLY A 328 26.39 -17.19 -34.97
CA GLY A 328 27.70 -17.36 -35.59
C GLY A 328 28.83 -16.58 -34.93
N THR A 329 28.57 -15.81 -33.87
CA THR A 329 29.60 -15.00 -33.19
C THR A 329 29.58 -15.17 -31.67
N THR A 330 28.51 -14.76 -30.98
CA THR A 330 28.45 -14.70 -29.50
C THR A 330 27.34 -15.56 -28.89
N ALA A 331 26.45 -16.16 -29.68
CA ALA A 331 25.42 -17.08 -29.20
C ALA A 331 26.00 -18.47 -28.89
N GLY A 332 26.84 -18.58 -27.85
CA GLY A 332 27.68 -19.75 -27.58
C GLY A 332 26.98 -20.95 -26.93
N GLY A 333 25.78 -20.76 -26.37
CA GLY A 333 25.08 -21.78 -25.60
C GLY A 333 25.64 -21.95 -24.18
N SER A 334 25.03 -22.86 -23.41
CA SER A 334 25.38 -23.16 -22.01
C SER A 334 26.75 -23.82 -21.83
N ARG A 335 27.35 -23.59 -20.66
CA ARG A 335 28.70 -24.08 -20.31
C ARG A 335 28.79 -25.61 -20.32
N THR A 336 27.74 -26.27 -19.86
CA THR A 336 27.73 -27.71 -19.60
C THR A 336 27.52 -28.55 -20.86
N HIS A 337 26.87 -27.99 -21.89
CA HIS A 337 26.47 -28.73 -23.08
C HIS A 337 27.23 -28.33 -24.34
N PHE A 338 27.84 -27.13 -24.37
CA PHE A 338 28.41 -26.58 -25.58
C PHE A 338 29.84 -26.08 -25.38
N ALA A 339 30.77 -26.62 -26.18
CA ALA A 339 32.15 -26.11 -26.25
C ALA A 339 32.21 -24.64 -26.71
N ASN A 340 31.20 -24.21 -27.48
CA ASN A 340 31.03 -22.83 -27.92
C ASN A 340 30.68 -21.85 -26.80
N TRP A 341 30.47 -22.31 -25.56
CA TRP A 341 30.19 -21.43 -24.42
C TRP A 341 31.24 -20.32 -24.26
N ILE A 342 32.50 -20.63 -24.56
CA ILE A 342 33.60 -19.65 -24.53
C ILE A 342 33.41 -18.51 -25.52
N ASN A 343 32.50 -18.60 -26.50
CA ASN A 343 32.18 -17.53 -27.44
C ASN A 343 31.17 -16.51 -26.91
N ASN A 344 30.44 -16.82 -25.83
CA ASN A 344 29.53 -15.85 -25.20
C ASN A 344 30.26 -14.55 -24.81
N PRO A 345 29.54 -13.43 -24.61
CA PRO A 345 30.12 -12.22 -24.06
C PRO A 345 30.64 -12.45 -22.64
N PHE A 346 31.77 -11.85 -22.30
CA PHE A 346 32.38 -11.93 -20.97
C PHE A 346 32.54 -10.51 -20.46
N TYR A 347 32.21 -10.28 -19.20
CA TYR A 347 32.39 -8.98 -18.55
C TYR A 347 33.28 -9.14 -17.33
N GLY A 348 34.38 -8.42 -17.28
CA GLY A 348 35.25 -8.35 -16.12
C GLY A 348 34.55 -7.65 -14.96
N LEU A 349 34.64 -8.26 -13.78
CA LEU A 349 34.13 -7.70 -12.53
C LEU A 349 35.23 -7.77 -11.47
N SER A 350 35.61 -6.60 -10.95
CA SER A 350 36.62 -6.49 -9.90
C SER A 350 36.05 -5.78 -8.68
N VAL A 351 36.45 -6.24 -7.49
CA VAL A 351 36.06 -5.63 -6.22
C VAL A 351 37.31 -5.31 -5.40
N ILE A 352 37.33 -4.18 -4.70
CA ILE A 352 38.50 -3.74 -3.91
C ILE A 352 38.43 -4.17 -2.44
N ARG A 353 37.26 -4.65 -2.00
CA ARG A 353 37.02 -5.24 -0.67
C ARG A 353 35.89 -6.26 -0.75
N SER A 354 35.71 -7.07 0.30
CA SER A 354 34.58 -8.01 0.38
C SER A 354 33.27 -7.27 0.14
N THR A 355 32.54 -7.67 -0.89
CA THR A 355 31.38 -6.91 -1.38
C THR A 355 30.30 -7.85 -1.83
N LYS A 356 29.11 -7.69 -1.25
CA LYS A 356 27.95 -8.38 -1.78
C LYS A 356 27.45 -7.69 -3.03
N VAL A 357 27.20 -8.50 -4.05
CA VAL A 357 26.66 -8.08 -5.33
C VAL A 357 25.32 -8.74 -5.60
N VAL A 358 24.46 -8.01 -6.30
CA VAL A 358 23.30 -8.57 -7.00
C VAL A 358 23.54 -8.33 -8.49
N VAL A 359 23.69 -9.41 -9.25
CA VAL A 359 23.84 -9.34 -10.70
C VAL A 359 22.50 -9.67 -11.32
N LEU A 360 22.05 -8.86 -12.26
CA LEU A 360 20.77 -9.02 -12.96
C LEU A 360 21.01 -9.00 -14.47
N LEU A 361 20.69 -10.10 -15.14
CA LEU A 361 20.66 -10.22 -16.59
C LEU A 361 19.22 -10.04 -17.07
N LEU A 362 18.99 -9.06 -17.93
CA LEU A 362 17.70 -8.81 -18.59
C LEU A 362 17.85 -9.10 -20.08
N GLN A 363 17.04 -10.02 -20.61
CA GLN A 363 17.01 -10.29 -22.06
C GLN A 363 16.02 -9.38 -22.79
N TYR A 364 16.28 -9.10 -24.06
CA TYR A 364 15.48 -8.27 -24.95
C TYR A 364 15.25 -9.09 -26.24
N PRO A 365 14.07 -9.72 -26.39
CA PRO A 365 13.73 -10.44 -27.62
C PRO A 365 13.72 -9.47 -28.82
N ARG A 366 14.45 -9.81 -29.90
CA ARG A 366 14.65 -8.93 -31.08
C ARG A 366 13.46 -8.89 -32.05
N ASP A 367 12.42 -9.71 -31.85
CA ASP A 367 11.41 -10.02 -32.88
C ASP A 367 10.25 -9.02 -33.10
N ARG A 368 10.31 -7.77 -32.59
CA ARG A 368 9.64 -6.55 -33.13
C ARG A 368 9.64 -5.36 -32.16
N GLU A 369 9.63 -4.15 -32.74
CA GLU A 369 9.66 -2.80 -32.13
C GLU A 369 10.38 -2.71 -30.78
N HIS A 370 11.64 -2.24 -30.83
CA HIS A 370 12.34 -1.78 -29.62
C HIS A 370 11.40 -0.92 -28.78
N PRO A 371 11.41 -1.08 -27.44
CA PRO A 371 10.64 -0.21 -26.56
C PRO A 371 10.92 1.23 -26.96
N LYS A 372 9.88 2.04 -27.17
CA LYS A 372 10.04 3.48 -27.42
C LYS A 372 10.74 4.08 -26.20
N VAL A 373 12.06 4.20 -26.28
CA VAL A 373 12.87 4.89 -25.27
C VAL A 373 12.50 6.37 -25.36
N ARG A 374 11.56 6.80 -24.54
CA ARG A 374 11.30 8.23 -24.36
C ARG A 374 12.46 8.81 -23.58
N ARG A 375 13.38 9.48 -24.28
CA ARG A 375 14.37 10.37 -23.67
C ARG A 375 13.65 11.66 -23.27
N TYR A 376 13.73 12.04 -22.00
CA TYR A 376 13.25 13.34 -21.53
C TYR A 376 14.44 14.12 -20.96
N GLY A 377 14.92 15.11 -21.71
CA GLY A 377 16.13 15.88 -21.37
C GLY A 377 17.44 15.11 -21.58
N GLN A 378 18.44 15.38 -20.73
CA GLN A 378 19.81 14.84 -20.79
C GLN A 378 20.01 13.55 -19.95
N LYS A 379 19.07 13.19 -19.07
CA LYS A 379 19.18 12.01 -18.21
C LYS A 379 18.56 10.80 -18.90
N LYS A 380 19.35 9.73 -19.09
CA LYS A 380 18.81 8.39 -19.40
C LYS A 380 18.04 7.91 -18.16
N ALA A 381 16.74 8.13 -18.12
CA ALA A 381 15.87 7.39 -17.22
C ALA A 381 16.05 5.90 -17.50
N PHE A 382 16.43 5.13 -16.49
CA PHE A 382 16.55 3.69 -16.65
C PHE A 382 15.14 3.10 -16.80
N LEU A 383 14.80 2.75 -18.03
CA LEU A 383 13.50 2.24 -18.43
C LEU A 383 13.69 0.80 -18.94
N PRO A 384 13.64 -0.20 -18.03
CA PRO A 384 13.66 -1.60 -18.39
C PRO A 384 12.40 -1.96 -19.18
N PRO A 385 12.53 -2.72 -20.28
CA PRO A 385 11.47 -2.99 -21.23
C PRO A 385 10.27 -3.67 -20.55
N PRO A 386 9.03 -3.37 -21.00
CA PRO A 386 7.86 -4.11 -20.58
C PRO A 386 7.88 -5.47 -21.27
N ILE A 387 8.51 -6.46 -20.64
CA ILE A 387 8.50 -7.84 -21.15
C ILE A 387 7.40 -8.59 -20.42
N GLU A 388 6.22 -8.62 -21.04
CA GLU A 388 5.05 -9.33 -20.50
C GLU A 388 5.00 -10.80 -20.96
N PHE A 389 5.70 -11.13 -22.06
CA PHE A 389 5.52 -12.41 -22.77
C PHE A 389 6.66 -13.40 -22.50
N LYS A 390 6.54 -14.18 -21.41
CA LYS A 390 7.49 -15.26 -21.05
C LYS A 390 7.69 -16.29 -22.16
N GLU A 391 6.68 -16.52 -22.99
CA GLU A 391 6.72 -17.46 -24.12
C GLU A 391 7.69 -17.05 -25.24
N ARG A 392 8.14 -15.79 -25.23
CA ARG A 392 9.05 -15.22 -26.24
C ARG A 392 10.47 -15.04 -25.73
N CYS A 393 10.73 -15.46 -24.50
CA CYS A 393 12.03 -15.39 -23.88
C CYS A 393 12.80 -16.68 -24.16
N THR A 394 14.02 -16.55 -24.66
CA THR A 394 14.96 -17.68 -24.76
C THR A 394 15.35 -18.09 -23.35
N ALA A 395 15.64 -19.38 -23.15
CA ALA A 395 16.21 -19.83 -21.90
C ALA A 395 17.58 -19.17 -21.71
N ILE A 396 17.73 -18.33 -20.68
CA ILE A 396 18.97 -17.61 -20.38
C ILE A 396 19.60 -18.15 -19.09
N GLU A 397 20.92 -18.05 -19.05
CA GLU A 397 21.79 -18.42 -17.94
C GLU A 397 22.73 -17.26 -17.64
N LEU A 398 23.11 -17.15 -16.38
CA LEU A 398 24.12 -16.20 -15.94
C LEU A 398 25.05 -16.92 -14.98
N SER A 399 26.35 -16.70 -15.14
CA SER A 399 27.36 -17.23 -14.23
C SER A 399 28.36 -16.14 -13.84
N ILE A 400 28.86 -16.28 -12.61
CA ILE A 400 30.03 -15.57 -12.11
C ILE A 400 31.11 -16.64 -11.96
N VAL A 401 32.21 -16.47 -12.68
CA VAL A 401 33.36 -17.35 -12.64
C VAL A 401 34.60 -16.59 -12.20
N LYS A 402 35.56 -17.28 -11.62
CA LYS A 402 36.89 -16.71 -11.34
C LYS A 402 37.66 -16.59 -12.64
N TYR A 403 38.47 -15.54 -12.75
CA TYR A 403 39.48 -15.46 -13.80
C TYR A 403 40.71 -16.29 -13.41
N ASP A 404 40.52 -17.61 -13.44
CA ASP A 404 41.58 -18.60 -13.29
C ASP A 404 41.64 -19.51 -14.53
N LYS A 405 42.60 -20.44 -14.55
CA LYS A 405 42.81 -21.35 -15.68
C LYS A 405 41.60 -22.25 -15.99
N ASP A 406 40.74 -22.51 -15.00
CA ASP A 406 39.62 -23.46 -15.08
C ASP A 406 38.27 -22.72 -15.22
N LEU A 407 38.30 -21.38 -15.17
CA LEU A 407 37.12 -20.51 -15.04
C LEU A 407 36.19 -21.03 -13.93
N SER A 408 36.75 -21.26 -12.74
CA SER A 408 36.02 -21.89 -11.62
C SER A 408 34.74 -21.14 -11.28
N GLU A 409 33.61 -21.85 -11.20
CA GLU A 409 32.32 -21.23 -10.91
C GLU A 409 32.25 -20.73 -9.45
N VAL A 410 31.76 -19.50 -9.29
CA VAL A 410 31.46 -18.89 -7.98
C VAL A 410 29.96 -18.97 -7.70
N ALA A 411 29.16 -18.60 -8.69
CA ALA A 411 27.70 -18.66 -8.62
C ALA A 411 27.12 -18.76 -10.02
N SER A 412 26.04 -19.52 -10.18
CA SER A 412 25.31 -19.64 -11.44
C SER A 412 23.81 -19.73 -11.18
N VAL A 413 23.04 -19.32 -12.17
CA VAL A 413 21.58 -19.49 -12.21
C VAL A 413 21.26 -20.36 -13.40
N ASN A 414 20.51 -21.42 -13.13
CA ASN A 414 20.12 -22.40 -14.15
C ASN A 414 19.28 -21.76 -15.25
N ALA A 415 19.28 -22.41 -16.41
CA ALA A 415 18.51 -22.00 -17.57
C ALA A 415 17.03 -21.77 -17.22
N GLY A 416 16.52 -20.59 -17.58
CA GLY A 416 15.13 -20.25 -17.42
C GLY A 416 14.62 -19.32 -18.52
N THR A 417 13.37 -19.47 -18.90
CA THR A 417 12.68 -18.61 -19.90
C THR A 417 12.08 -17.35 -19.28
N ALA A 418 12.56 -16.96 -18.10
CA ALA A 418 12.17 -15.69 -17.51
C ALA A 418 12.83 -14.53 -18.29
N ALA A 419 12.16 -13.39 -18.35
CA ALA A 419 12.71 -12.16 -18.93
C ALA A 419 13.99 -11.68 -18.22
N GLU A 420 14.27 -12.23 -17.05
CA GLU A 420 15.43 -11.93 -16.24
C GLU A 420 16.02 -13.18 -15.58
N ALA A 421 17.31 -13.13 -15.31
CA ALA A 421 18.01 -14.03 -14.43
C ALA A 421 18.84 -13.20 -13.44
N TYR A 422 18.93 -13.62 -12.18
CA TYR A 422 19.70 -12.87 -11.20
C TYR A 422 20.50 -13.77 -10.27
N LEU A 423 21.58 -13.21 -9.73
CA LEU A 423 22.48 -13.85 -8.78
C LEU A 423 22.76 -12.94 -7.61
N VAL A 424 22.90 -13.53 -6.44
CA VAL A 424 23.26 -12.83 -5.21
C VAL A 424 24.44 -13.56 -4.59
N THR A 425 25.59 -12.91 -4.52
CA THR A 425 26.79 -13.52 -3.94
C THR A 425 27.69 -12.48 -3.29
N GLU A 426 28.64 -12.93 -2.47
CA GLU A 426 29.70 -12.10 -1.91
C GLU A 426 31.01 -12.37 -2.64
N LEU A 427 31.65 -11.30 -3.11
CA LEU A 427 32.91 -11.35 -3.86
C LEU A 427 34.05 -10.85 -2.99
N LEU A 428 35.18 -11.55 -3.05
CA LEU A 428 36.42 -11.23 -2.33
C LEU A 428 37.39 -10.45 -3.24
N PRO A 429 38.20 -9.52 -2.71
CA PRO A 429 38.98 -8.57 -3.50
C PRO A 429 40.27 -9.11 -4.11
N ASP A 430 40.72 -10.26 -3.66
CA ASP A 430 41.97 -10.90 -4.08
C ASP A 430 41.86 -11.60 -5.44
N GLN A 431 40.68 -11.58 -6.08
CA GLN A 431 40.39 -12.35 -7.28
C GLN A 431 39.61 -11.52 -8.30
N PRO A 432 40.03 -11.49 -9.59
CA PRO A 432 39.19 -10.99 -10.66
C PRO A 432 38.11 -12.00 -11.01
N TYR A 433 36.90 -11.52 -11.29
CA TYR A 433 35.77 -12.34 -11.70
C TYR A 433 35.36 -11.99 -13.14
N LEU A 434 34.66 -12.93 -13.77
CA LEU A 434 34.01 -12.75 -15.05
C LEU A 434 32.52 -13.06 -14.89
N LEU A 435 31.69 -12.19 -15.44
CA LEU A 435 30.27 -12.42 -15.63
C LEU A 435 30.06 -12.93 -17.04
N VAL A 436 29.40 -14.07 -17.17
CA VAL A 436 29.14 -14.70 -18.47
C VAL A 436 27.63 -14.89 -18.64
N PRO A 437 26.94 -13.94 -19.30
CA PRO A 437 25.56 -14.12 -19.74
C PRO A 437 25.51 -15.01 -20.99
N CYS A 438 24.66 -16.04 -20.98
CA CYS A 438 24.51 -16.94 -22.12
C CYS A 438 23.06 -17.40 -22.30
N THR A 439 22.75 -17.91 -23.49
CA THR A 439 21.54 -18.68 -23.75
C THR A 439 21.81 -20.16 -23.45
N SER A 440 20.78 -20.91 -23.06
CA SER A 440 20.89 -22.35 -22.78
C SER A 440 21.38 -23.12 -24.01
N GLU A 441 20.77 -22.83 -25.16
CA GLU A 441 21.10 -23.38 -26.47
C GLU A 441 21.90 -22.35 -27.29
N PRO A 442 22.86 -22.77 -28.13
CA PRO A 442 23.59 -21.87 -29.03
C PRO A 442 22.66 -21.33 -30.12
N GLN A 443 23.17 -20.40 -30.93
CA GLN A 443 22.49 -19.88 -32.13
C GLN A 443 21.19 -19.09 -31.89
N HIS A 444 20.84 -18.79 -30.64
CA HIS A 444 19.76 -17.87 -30.34
C HIS A 444 20.24 -16.42 -30.37
N ASP A 445 19.58 -15.62 -31.19
CA ASP A 445 19.80 -14.18 -31.25
C ASP A 445 19.01 -13.44 -30.17
N GLY A 446 19.64 -12.45 -29.53
CA GLY A 446 18.97 -11.60 -28.55
C GLY A 446 19.87 -10.50 -28.03
N ASP A 447 19.27 -9.37 -27.67
CA ASP A 447 19.98 -8.34 -26.92
C ASP A 447 19.81 -8.59 -25.42
N PHE A 448 20.74 -8.11 -24.61
CA PHE A 448 20.61 -8.14 -23.17
C PHE A 448 21.20 -6.90 -22.51
N LYS A 449 20.82 -6.72 -21.25
CA LYS A 449 21.50 -5.80 -20.32
C LYS A 449 21.90 -6.52 -19.06
N LEU A 450 23.09 -6.22 -18.59
CA LEU A 450 23.66 -6.78 -17.38
C LEU A 450 23.79 -5.67 -16.36
N PHE A 451 23.16 -5.80 -15.19
CA PHE A 451 23.29 -4.87 -14.07
C PHE A 451 24.07 -5.52 -12.95
N VAL A 452 24.94 -4.75 -12.31
CA VAL A 452 25.62 -5.15 -11.08
C VAL A 452 25.36 -4.10 -10.03
N PHE A 453 24.63 -4.50 -8.99
CA PHE A 453 24.39 -3.71 -7.80
C PHE A 453 25.36 -4.16 -6.71
N ALA A 454 26.07 -3.23 -6.08
CA ALA A 454 27.10 -3.55 -5.10
C ALA A 454 27.05 -2.66 -3.86
N ASP A 455 27.37 -3.24 -2.70
CA ASP A 455 27.47 -2.50 -1.43
C ASP A 455 28.66 -1.52 -1.42
N HIS A 456 29.72 -1.81 -2.19
CA HIS A 456 30.94 -1.01 -2.30
C HIS A 456 31.34 -0.74 -3.76
N PRO A 457 32.34 0.14 -4.03
CA PRO A 457 32.91 0.32 -5.36
C PRO A 457 33.32 -0.98 -6.04
N ILE A 458 32.92 -1.10 -7.31
CA ILE A 458 33.23 -2.19 -8.22
C ILE A 458 33.64 -1.60 -9.58
N ASP A 459 34.39 -2.37 -10.35
CA ASP A 459 34.68 -2.09 -11.75
C ASP A 459 33.99 -3.13 -12.62
N LEU A 460 33.32 -2.69 -13.68
CA LEU A 460 32.64 -3.52 -14.66
C LEU A 460 33.10 -3.08 -16.05
N PHE A 461 33.52 -4.01 -16.89
CA PHE A 461 33.98 -3.74 -18.25
C PHE A 461 33.79 -4.97 -19.15
N GLU A 462 33.63 -4.77 -20.45
CA GLU A 462 33.65 -5.87 -21.41
C GLU A 462 35.06 -6.48 -21.50
N ALA A 463 35.15 -7.81 -21.37
CA ALA A 463 36.41 -8.53 -21.43
C ALA A 463 36.72 -8.93 -22.89
N GLU A 464 37.81 -8.39 -23.44
CA GLU A 464 38.31 -8.82 -24.74
C GLU A 464 38.86 -10.24 -24.68
N LYS A 465 38.43 -11.09 -25.62
CA LYS A 465 38.96 -12.44 -25.75
C LYS A 465 38.93 -12.94 -27.20
N PRO A 466 39.88 -13.82 -27.58
CA PRO A 466 39.81 -14.52 -28.84
C PRO A 466 38.57 -15.44 -28.86
N ARG A 467 37.84 -15.44 -29.98
CA ARG A 467 36.66 -16.27 -30.19
C ARG A 467 37.05 -17.53 -30.98
N LEU A 468 36.44 -18.66 -30.67
CA LEU A 468 36.56 -19.85 -31.50
C LEU A 468 35.81 -19.61 -32.82
N PRO A 469 36.40 -19.96 -33.98
CA PRO A 469 35.68 -19.92 -35.24
C PRO A 469 34.47 -20.84 -35.16
N TYR A 470 33.32 -20.34 -35.59
CA TYR A 470 32.12 -21.16 -35.78
C TYR A 470 32.41 -22.17 -36.90
N VAL A 471 32.31 -23.46 -36.59
CA VAL A 471 32.46 -24.57 -37.55
C VAL A 471 31.09 -25.09 -37.95
#